data_AF-A0A850KI49-F1
#
_entry.id   AF-A0A850KI49-F1
#
_cell.length_a   1.000
_cell.length_b   1.000
_cell.length_c   1.000
_cell.angle_alpha   90.00
_cell.angle_beta   90.00
_cell.angle_gamma   90.00
#
_symmetry.space_group_name_H-M   'P 1'
#
loop_
_entity.id
_entity.type
_entity.pdbx_description
1 polymer ?
#
loop_
_entity_poly.entity_id
_entity_poly.type
_entity_poly.pdbx_seq_one_letter_code
_entity_poly.pdbx_strand_id
1 'polypeptide(L)' 'FKEEEFKQIGHLISDVLDGLAANGEDNNQSVEQEVRAKVGELCKKFPVYEDF' A
#
# COMPACT_ATOMS: atom_id res chain seq x y z
N PHE A 1 12.70 -9.05 -2.28
CA PHE A 1 11.33 -9.06 -2.78
C PHE A 1 10.98 -10.48 -3.18
N LYS A 2 10.01 -11.08 -2.49
CA LYS A 2 9.59 -12.48 -2.58
C LYS A 2 8.07 -12.56 -2.33
N GLU A 3 7.55 -13.78 -2.26
CA GLU A 3 6.13 -14.07 -2.10
C GLU A 3 5.45 -13.33 -0.94
N GLU A 4 6.13 -13.20 0.21
CA GLU A 4 5.58 -12.51 1.38
C GLU A 4 5.33 -11.01 1.14
N GLU A 5 6.25 -10.33 0.44
CA GLU A 5 6.03 -8.93 0.07
C GLU A 5 4.90 -8.78 -0.97
N PHE A 6 4.74 -9.76 -1.86
CA PHE A 6 3.62 -9.78 -2.79
C PHE A 6 2.27 -9.97 -2.09
N LYS A 7 2.19 -10.87 -1.09
CA LYS A 7 1.00 -11.02 -0.26
C LYS A 7 0.69 -9.73 0.49
N GLN A 8 1.71 -9.08 1.05
CA GLN A 8 1.56 -7.78 1.71
C GLN A 8 0.95 -6.74 0.75
N ILE A 9 1.42 -6.65 -0.50
CA ILE A 9 0.84 -5.75 -1.50
C ILE A 9 -0.63 -6.10 -1.77
N GLY A 10 -0.96 -7.39 -1.87
CA GLY A 10 -2.36 -7.84 -2.03
C GLY A 10 -3.26 -7.38 -0.88
N HIS A 11 -2.79 -7.47 0.37
CA HIS A 11 -3.52 -6.96 1.53
C HIS A 11 -3.69 -5.44 1.47
N LEU A 12 -2.64 -4.69 1.12
CA LEU A 12 -2.72 -3.24 0.98
C LEU A 12 -3.73 -2.80 -0.10
N ILE A 13 -3.84 -3.55 -1.20
CA ILE A 13 -4.86 -3.32 -2.23
C ILE A 13 -6.26 -3.60 -1.67
N SER A 14 -6.44 -4.71 -0.95
CA SER A 14 -7.72 -5.04 -0.29
C SER A 14 -8.15 -3.95 0.68
N ASP A 15 -7.23 -3.44 1.52
CA ASP A 15 -7.52 -2.41 2.51
C ASP A 15 -8.13 -1.14 1.86
N VAL A 16 -7.64 -0.74 0.68
CA VAL A 16 -8.20 0.40 -0.07
C VAL A 16 -9.59 0.08 -0.60
N LEU A 17 -9.80 -1.13 -1.15
CA LEU A 17 -11.10 -1.55 -1.67
C LEU A 17 -12.15 -1.68 -0.56
N ASP A 18 -11.76 -2.22 0.59
CA ASP A 18 -12.62 -2.35 1.77
C ASP A 18 -12.96 -0.96 2.33
N GLY A 19 -11.99 -0.04 2.36
CA GLY A 19 -12.21 1.35 2.71
C GLY A 19 -13.18 2.07 1.76
N LEU A 20 -13.05 1.86 0.44
CA LEU A 20 -13.98 2.39 -0.55
C LEU A 20 -15.39 1.81 -0.36
N ALA A 21 -15.51 0.51 -0.12
CA ALA A 21 -16.78 -0.16 0.10
C ALA A 21 -17.49 0.33 1.38
N ALA A 22 -16.72 0.61 2.45
CA ALA A 22 -17.26 1.04 3.73
C ALA A 22 -17.59 2.54 3.80
N ASN A 23 -16.75 3.39 3.21
CA ASN A 23 -16.82 4.85 3.40
C ASN A 23 -17.33 5.61 2.16
N GLY A 24 -17.32 4.97 0.98
CA GLY A 24 -17.52 5.64 -0.31
C GLY A 24 -16.29 6.42 -0.77
N GLU A 25 -16.28 6.81 -2.04
CA GLU A 25 -15.14 7.46 -2.71
C GLU A 25 -14.70 8.75 -2.00
N ASP A 26 -15.66 9.58 -1.57
CA ASP A 26 -15.38 10.89 -0.96
C ASP A 26 -14.76 10.82 0.46
N ASN A 27 -14.87 9.69 1.15
CA ASN A 27 -14.42 9.54 2.54
C ASN A 27 -13.26 8.54 2.72
N ASN A 28 -12.67 8.04 1.63
CA ASN A 28 -11.61 7.03 1.72
C ASN A 28 -10.18 7.60 1.85
N GLN A 29 -10.05 8.92 1.82
CA GLN A 29 -8.76 9.60 1.75
C GLN A 29 -7.80 9.23 2.92
N SER A 30 -8.33 8.97 4.12
CA SER A 30 -7.51 8.55 5.27
C SER A 30 -6.92 7.15 5.08
N VAL A 31 -7.70 6.21 4.55
CA VAL A 31 -7.25 4.84 4.28
C VAL A 31 -6.18 4.85 3.19
N GLU A 32 -6.39 5.65 2.14
CA GLU A 32 -5.41 5.81 1.07
C GLU A 32 -4.09 6.41 1.55
N GLN A 33 -4.13 7.40 2.45
CA GLN A 33 -2.92 7.96 3.05
C GLN A 33 -2.14 6.94 3.88
N GLU A 34 -2.84 6.12 4.67
CA GLU A 34 -2.24 5.05 5.47
C GLU A 34 -1.58 3.98 4.58
N VAL A 35 -2.31 3.51 3.56
CA VAL A 35 -1.78 2.53 2.60
C VAL A 35 -0.59 3.10 1.83
N ARG A 36 -0.65 4.37 1.41
CA ARG A 36 0.49 5.05 0.77
C ARG A 36 1.73 5.08 1.64
N ALA A 37 1.58 5.33 2.95
CA ALA A 37 2.71 5.31 3.89
C ALA A 37 3.34 3.92 3.96
N LYS A 38 2.53 2.87 4.10
CA LYS A 38 2.98 1.46 4.13
C LYS A 38 3.69 1.05 2.83
N VAL A 39 3.16 1.45 1.67
CA VAL A 39 3.81 1.24 0.37
C VAL A 39 5.16 1.95 0.30
N GLY A 40 5.24 3.20 0.78
CA GLY A 40 6.48 3.96 0.82
C GLY A 40 7.56 3.27 1.67
N GLU A 41 7.19 2.70 2.81
CA GLU A 41 8.09 1.90 3.65
C GLU A 41 8.55 0.61 2.96
N LEU A 42 7.66 -0.06 2.22
CA LEU A 42 8.01 -1.25 1.45
C LEU A 42 9.00 -0.92 0.33
N CYS A 43 8.76 0.14 -0.44
CA CYS A 43 9.67 0.55 -1.51
C CYS A 43 11.06 0.94 -0.99
N LYS A 44 11.16 1.58 0.18
CA LYS A 44 12.45 1.91 0.81
C LYS A 44 13.29 0.67 1.14
N LYS A 45 12.65 -0.49 1.37
CA LYS A 45 13.34 -1.76 1.63
C LYS A 45 13.89 -2.41 0.35
N PHE A 46 13.38 -2.01 -0.81
CA PHE A 46 13.78 -2.56 -2.12
C PHE A 46 14.14 -1.40 -3.07
N PRO A 47 15.29 -0.74 -2.84
CA PRO A 47 15.75 0.33 -3.71
C PRO A 47 15.94 -0.20 -5.15
N VAL A 48 15.48 0.57 -6.14
CA VAL A 48 15.57 0.21 -7.57
C VAL A 48 16.97 0.50 -8.13
N TYR A 49 17.67 1.48 -7.56
CA TYR A 49 19.02 1.86 -7.94
C TYR A 49 19.90 1.84 -6.69
N GLU A 50 21.01 1.10 -6.74
CA GLU A 50 21.94 0.93 -5.61
C GLU A 50 23.12 1.92 -5.66
N ASP A 51 23.38 2.55 -6.82
CA ASP A 51 24.62 3.28 -7.12
C ASP A 51 24.47 4.81 -7.30
N PHE A 52 23.40 5.43 -6.79
CA PHE A 52 23.24 6.89 -6.73
C PHE A 52 22.91 7.39 -5.33
#